data_AF-A0A8J6JV47-F1
#
_entry.id   AF-A0A8J6JV47-F1
#
_cell.length_a   1.000
_cell.length_b   1.000
_cell.length_c   1.000
_cell.angle_alpha   90.00
_cell.angle_beta   90.00
_cell.angle_gamma   90.00
#
_symmetry.space_group_name_H-M   'P 1'
#
loop_
_entity.id
_entity.type
_entity.pdbx_description
1 polymer ?
#
loop_
_entity_poly.entity_id
_entity_poly.type
_entity_poly.pdbx_seq_one_letter_code
_entity_poly.pdbx_strand_id
1 'polypeptide(L)'
;MPAGFWRRYLALTAGANLAWEAAQLPLYSIWQTATPGELAFAILHCTGGDVMIAGAALALALLALPPSRRQGRGLVIAATGLGLLYTVFSEWMNVEWRASWTYAPAMPRLSPFGTGVSPFLQWLLLPPLCLIATRTILRGATR
;
A
#
# COMPACT_ATOMS: atom_id res chain seq x y z
N MET A 1 -15.04 -1.47 14.29
CA MET A 1 -14.92 -2.64 13.39
C MET A 1 -14.55 -3.85 14.23
N PRO A 2 -15.11 -5.05 14.00
CA PRO A 2 -14.78 -6.25 14.78
C PRO A 2 -13.31 -6.67 14.60
N ALA A 3 -12.73 -7.37 15.58
CA ALA A 3 -11.35 -7.88 15.49
C ALA A 3 -11.15 -8.80 14.27
N GLY A 4 -12.16 -9.60 13.93
CA GLY A 4 -12.14 -10.47 12.74
C GLY A 4 -12.06 -9.72 11.42
N PHE A 5 -12.48 -8.45 11.36
CA PHE A 5 -12.32 -7.60 10.19
C PHE A 5 -10.86 -7.17 10.02
N TRP A 6 -10.25 -6.65 11.09
CA TRP A 6 -8.86 -6.19 11.05
C TRP A 6 -7.89 -7.32 10.69
N ARG A 7 -8.05 -8.51 11.28
CA ARG A 7 -7.21 -9.67 10.97
C ARG A 7 -7.23 -10.02 9.48
N ARG A 8 -8.41 -10.04 8.87
CA ARG A 8 -8.58 -10.38 7.44
C ARG A 8 -8.05 -9.28 6.54
N TYR A 9 -8.35 -8.03 6.86
CA TYR A 9 -7.84 -6.88 6.11
C TYR A 9 -6.30 -6.87 6.11
N LEU A 10 -5.68 -6.95 7.28
CA LEU A 10 -4.21 -6.93 7.39
C LEU A 10 -3.57 -8.15 6.72
N ALA A 11 -4.17 -9.34 6.81
CA ALA A 11 -3.66 -10.53 6.13
C ALA A 11 -3.73 -10.41 4.60
N LEU A 12 -4.85 -9.92 4.06
CA LEU A 12 -5.00 -9.68 2.62
C LEU A 12 -4.03 -8.61 2.13
N THR A 13 -3.93 -7.50 2.87
CA THR A 13 -2.99 -6.42 2.58
C THR A 13 -1.54 -6.92 2.61
N ALA A 14 -1.16 -7.72 3.60
CA ALA A 14 0.19 -8.28 3.70
C ALA A 14 0.51 -9.18 2.49
N GLY A 15 -0.37 -10.12 2.15
CA GLY A 15 -0.16 -11.01 1.00
C GLY A 15 -0.12 -10.26 -0.33
N ALA A 16 -1.02 -9.29 -0.52
CA ALA A 16 -1.09 -8.52 -1.75
C ALA A 16 0.13 -7.61 -1.94
N ASN A 17 0.57 -6.91 -0.88
CA ASN A 17 1.78 -6.08 -0.96
C ASN A 17 3.03 -6.95 -1.13
N LEU A 18 3.15 -8.08 -0.42
CA LEU A 18 4.29 -8.98 -0.60
C LEU A 18 4.44 -9.45 -2.04
N ALA A 19 3.33 -9.84 -2.68
CA ALA A 19 3.33 -10.24 -4.08
C ALA A 19 3.68 -9.07 -5.01
N TRP A 20 3.14 -7.88 -4.73
CA TRP A 20 3.41 -6.68 -5.52
C TRP A 20 4.87 -6.22 -5.41
N GLU A 21 5.43 -6.18 -4.20
CA GLU A 21 6.82 -5.82 -3.92
C GLU A 21 7.79 -6.74 -4.64
N ALA A 22 7.56 -8.06 -4.57
CA ALA A 22 8.36 -9.04 -5.30
C ALA A 22 8.27 -8.83 -6.82
N ALA A 23 7.08 -8.52 -7.34
CA ALA A 23 6.86 -8.33 -8.78
C ALA A 23 7.45 -7.02 -9.31
N GLN A 24 7.43 -5.94 -8.53
CA GLN A 24 7.94 -4.63 -8.94
C GLN A 24 9.44 -4.46 -8.72
N LEU A 25 10.08 -5.34 -7.95
CA LEU A 25 11.50 -5.25 -7.61
C LEU A 25 12.43 -5.01 -8.83
N PRO A 26 12.22 -5.62 -10.01
CA PRO A 26 13.03 -5.34 -11.21
C PRO A 26 12.97 -3.89 -11.72
N LEU A 27 12.01 -3.09 -11.26
CA LEU A 27 11.87 -1.67 -11.60
C LEU A 27 12.76 -0.76 -10.73
N TYR A 28 13.45 -1.32 -9.73
CA TYR A 28 14.37 -0.60 -8.85
C TYR A 28 15.83 -0.96 -9.17
N SER A 29 16.75 0.00 -8.99
CA SER A 29 18.17 -0.20 -9.32
C SER A 29 18.81 -1.33 -8.51
N ILE A 30 18.32 -1.55 -7.28
CA ILE A 30 18.81 -2.59 -6.37
C ILE A 30 18.71 -3.99 -6.96
N TRP A 31 17.80 -4.23 -7.90
CA TRP A 31 17.66 -5.52 -8.57
C TRP A 31 18.95 -6.02 -9.22
N GLN A 32 19.80 -5.10 -9.71
CA GLN A 32 21.06 -5.44 -10.37
C GLN A 32 22.27 -5.36 -9.43
N THR A 33 22.16 -4.64 -8.32
CA THR A 33 23.31 -4.28 -7.48
C THR A 33 23.31 -4.95 -6.10
N ALA A 34 22.17 -5.39 -5.61
CA ALA A 34 22.02 -5.94 -4.27
C ALA A 34 22.12 -7.47 -4.23
N THR A 35 22.52 -7.99 -3.09
CA THR A 35 22.55 -9.43 -2.80
C THR A 35 21.14 -9.99 -2.60
N PRO A 36 20.92 -11.31 -2.74
CA PRO A 36 19.62 -11.92 -2.48
C PRO A 36 19.06 -11.63 -1.08
N GLY A 37 19.92 -11.53 -0.07
CA GLY A 37 19.52 -11.19 1.30
C GLY A 37 19.01 -9.74 1.43
N GLU A 38 19.67 -8.80 0.77
CA GLU A 38 19.25 -7.40 0.71
C GLU A 38 17.94 -7.23 -0.07
N LEU A 39 17.77 -7.97 -1.17
CA LEU A 39 16.50 -8.00 -1.92
C LEU A 39 15.36 -8.55 -1.06
N ALA A 40 15.59 -9.66 -0.35
CA ALA A 40 14.59 -10.22 0.57
C ALA A 40 14.25 -9.25 1.71
N PHE A 41 15.26 -8.59 2.28
CA PHE A 41 15.05 -7.57 3.29
C PHE A 41 14.23 -6.39 2.75
N ALA A 42 14.55 -5.88 1.55
CA ALA A 42 13.80 -4.80 0.92
C ALA A 42 12.32 -5.16 0.74
N ILE A 43 12.03 -6.34 0.17
CA ILE A 43 10.65 -6.83 0.01
C ILE A 43 9.91 -6.88 1.35
N LEU A 44 10.53 -7.47 2.38
CA LEU A 44 9.90 -7.64 3.69
C LEU A 44 9.71 -6.30 4.43
N HIS A 45 10.72 -5.42 4.36
CA HIS A 45 10.69 -4.10 4.97
C HIS A 45 9.59 -3.23 4.34
N CYS A 46 9.52 -3.18 3.00
CA CYS A 46 8.47 -2.44 2.28
C CYS A 46 7.09 -3.00 2.58
N THR A 47 6.92 -4.34 2.49
CA THR A 47 5.65 -5.00 2.83
C THR A 47 5.18 -4.66 4.25
N GLY A 48 6.10 -4.69 5.23
CA GLY A 48 5.80 -4.33 6.61
C GLY A 48 5.34 -2.87 6.73
N GLY A 49 6.04 -1.96 6.07
CA GLY A 49 5.66 -0.55 5.97
C GLY A 49 4.26 -0.36 5.38
N ASP A 50 3.96 -0.99 4.24
CA ASP A 50 2.66 -0.86 3.58
C ASP A 50 1.51 -1.37 4.44
N VAL A 51 1.70 -2.50 5.14
CA VAL A 51 0.68 -3.02 6.07
C VAL A 51 0.42 -2.03 7.21
N MET A 52 1.47 -1.42 7.76
CA MET A 52 1.35 -0.40 8.81
C MET A 52 0.61 0.84 8.29
N ILE A 53 1.02 1.36 7.13
CA ILE A 53 0.41 2.56 6.53
C ILE A 53 -1.06 2.28 6.19
N ALA A 54 -1.37 1.12 5.59
CA ALA A 54 -2.73 0.78 5.18
C ALA A 54 -3.65 0.57 6.39
N GLY A 55 -3.12 0.01 7.48
CA GLY A 55 -3.81 -0.10 8.77
C GLY A 55 -4.08 1.27 9.38
N ALA A 56 -3.07 2.14 9.44
CA ALA A 56 -3.17 3.50 9.96
C ALA A 56 -4.15 4.37 9.14
N ALA A 57 -4.04 4.34 7.81
CA ALA A 57 -4.92 5.06 6.90
C ALA A 57 -6.39 4.65 7.07
N LEU A 58 -6.65 3.35 7.20
CA LEU A 58 -8.02 2.85 7.46
C LEU A 58 -8.52 3.28 8.84
N ALA A 59 -7.68 3.24 9.87
CA ALA A 59 -8.04 3.68 11.21
C ALA A 59 -8.36 5.19 11.24
N LEU A 60 -7.52 6.02 10.63
CA LEU A 60 -7.73 7.46 10.49
C LEU A 60 -9.02 7.76 9.72
N ALA A 61 -9.27 7.07 8.60
CA ALA A 61 -10.50 7.23 7.84
C ALA A 61 -11.76 6.85 8.65
N LEU A 62 -11.67 5.82 9.50
CA LEU A 62 -12.76 5.44 10.41
C LEU A 62 -13.01 6.51 11.49
N LEU A 63 -11.96 7.13 12.01
CA LEU A 63 -12.07 8.21 13.00
C LEU A 63 -12.66 9.48 12.38
N ALA A 64 -12.21 9.85 11.18
CA ALA A 64 -12.63 11.05 10.48
C ALA A 64 -14.08 10.98 9.96
N LEU A 65 -14.58 9.78 9.63
CA LEU A 65 -15.91 9.63 9.04
C LEU A 65 -17.00 9.39 10.10
N PRO A 66 -18.20 9.98 9.91
CA PRO A 66 -19.34 9.70 10.77
C PRO A 66 -19.81 8.25 10.60
N PRO A 67 -20.48 7.64 11.61
CA PRO A 67 -20.90 6.24 11.59
C PRO A 67 -21.64 5.81 10.32
N SER A 68 -22.50 6.67 9.78
CA SER A 68 -23.26 6.45 8.54
C SER A 68 -22.38 6.22 7.30
N ARG A 69 -21.14 6.72 7.29
CA ARG A 69 -20.20 6.60 6.16
C ARG A 69 -19.12 5.53 6.33
N ARG A 70 -19.02 4.92 7.53
CA ARG A 70 -17.98 3.91 7.85
C ARG A 70 -18.17 2.57 7.13
N GLN A 71 -19.32 2.34 6.49
CA GLN A 71 -19.58 1.12 5.73
C GLN A 71 -19.68 1.35 4.22
N GLY A 72 -19.71 2.60 3.78
CA GLY A 72 -19.91 2.97 2.39
C GLY A 72 -18.62 3.11 1.58
N ARG A 73 -18.79 3.61 0.34
CA ARG A 73 -17.69 3.99 -0.57
C ARG A 73 -16.81 5.09 0.03
N GLY A 74 -17.38 5.97 0.86
CA GLY A 74 -16.65 7.03 1.54
C GLY A 74 -15.45 6.53 2.36
N LEU A 75 -15.59 5.42 3.08
CA LEU A 75 -14.46 4.85 3.83
C LEU A 75 -13.35 4.35 2.89
N VAL A 76 -13.73 3.71 1.78
CA VAL A 76 -12.76 3.19 0.80
C VAL A 76 -11.98 4.34 0.19
N ILE A 77 -12.69 5.38 -0.26
CA ILE A 77 -12.09 6.58 -0.86
C ILE A 77 -11.17 7.28 0.16
N ALA A 78 -11.63 7.48 1.39
CA ALA A 78 -10.84 8.16 2.42
C ALA A 78 -9.57 7.37 2.79
N ALA A 79 -9.68 6.06 3.03
CA ALA A 79 -8.52 5.23 3.38
C ALA A 79 -7.52 5.14 2.22
N THR A 80 -8.01 4.96 0.98
CA THR A 80 -7.15 4.92 -0.22
C THR A 80 -6.48 6.27 -0.46
N GLY A 81 -7.21 7.38 -0.31
CA GLY A 81 -6.68 8.73 -0.48
C GLY A 81 -5.61 9.08 0.56
N LEU A 82 -5.80 8.70 1.83
CA LEU A 82 -4.79 8.86 2.87
C LEU A 82 -3.52 8.06 2.57
N GLY A 83 -3.69 6.81 2.12
CA GLY A 83 -2.58 5.96 1.69
C GLY A 83 -1.82 6.57 0.51
N LEU A 84 -2.51 6.91 -0.58
CA LEU A 84 -1.93 7.56 -1.75
C LEU A 84 -1.19 8.85 -1.41
N LEU A 85 -1.78 9.70 -0.57
CA LEU A 85 -1.14 10.94 -0.13
C LEU A 85 0.17 10.66 0.61
N TYR A 86 0.16 9.68 1.52
CA TYR A 86 1.36 9.27 2.23
C TYR A 86 2.42 8.73 1.27
N THR A 87 2.05 7.87 0.32
CA THR A 87 2.98 7.25 -0.64
C THR A 87 3.63 8.28 -1.55
N VAL A 88 2.86 9.21 -2.11
CA VAL A 88 3.41 10.28 -2.94
C VAL A 88 4.39 11.13 -2.12
N PHE A 89 4.02 11.47 -0.88
CA PHE A 89 4.90 12.22 0.03
C PHE A 89 6.16 11.43 0.40
N SER A 90 6.05 10.14 0.72
CA SER A 90 7.18 9.32 1.16
C SER A 90 8.14 9.01 0.01
N GLU A 91 7.63 8.76 -1.19
CA GLU A 91 8.46 8.53 -2.39
C GLU A 91 9.18 9.82 -2.78
N TRP A 92 8.49 10.96 -2.80
CA TRP A 92 9.14 12.25 -3.03
C TRP A 92 10.27 12.51 -2.02
N MET A 93 10.01 12.27 -0.74
CA MET A 93 11.01 12.45 0.31
C MET A 93 12.21 11.49 0.16
N ASN A 94 11.98 10.23 -0.21
CA ASN A 94 13.06 9.24 -0.29
C ASN A 94 13.86 9.31 -1.58
N VAL A 95 13.23 9.67 -2.71
CA VAL A 95 13.88 9.73 -4.03
C VAL A 95 14.54 11.09 -4.25
N GLU A 96 13.83 12.20 -4.03
CA GLU A 96 14.33 13.54 -4.35
C GLU A 96 15.14 14.13 -3.20
N TRP A 97 14.71 13.91 -1.96
CA TRP A 97 15.34 14.59 -0.82
C TRP A 97 16.41 13.76 -0.12
N ARG A 98 16.15 12.47 0.13
CA ARG A 98 17.08 11.59 0.86
C ARG A 98 17.94 10.71 -0.04
N ALA A 99 17.64 10.63 -1.34
CA ALA A 99 18.28 9.74 -2.31
C ALA A 99 18.51 8.31 -1.77
N SER A 100 17.57 7.80 -0.96
CA SER A 100 17.72 6.54 -0.22
C SER A 100 17.57 5.32 -1.12
N TRP A 101 16.88 5.47 -2.25
CA TRP A 101 16.83 4.48 -3.32
C TRP A 101 16.56 5.15 -4.67
N THR A 102 16.88 4.43 -5.74
CA THR A 102 16.78 4.91 -7.12
C THR A 102 15.96 3.96 -7.97
N TYR A 103 15.12 4.53 -8.83
CA TYR A 103 14.40 3.74 -9.82
C TYR A 103 15.33 3.35 -10.98
N ALA A 104 15.12 2.14 -11.51
CA ALA A 104 15.74 1.74 -12.76
C ALA A 104 15.19 2.58 -13.94
N PRO A 105 15.92 2.68 -15.07
CA PRO A 105 15.45 3.41 -16.25
C PRO A 105 14.11 2.91 -16.80
N ALA A 106 13.79 1.64 -16.56
CA ALA A 106 12.55 1.02 -16.98
C ALA A 106 11.30 1.50 -16.21
N MET A 107 11.47 2.16 -15.07
CA MET A 107 10.37 2.61 -14.23
C MET A 107 9.78 3.93 -14.74
N PRO A 108 8.52 3.94 -15.23
CA PRO A 108 7.87 5.19 -15.58
C PRO A 108 7.59 6.01 -14.32
N ARG A 109 7.73 7.33 -14.41
CA ARG A 109 7.52 8.25 -13.28
C ARG A 109 6.38 9.21 -13.59
N LEU A 110 5.59 9.53 -12.58
CA LEU A 110 4.51 10.51 -12.67
C LEU A 110 5.06 11.92 -12.51
N SER A 111 4.73 12.79 -13.46
CA SER A 111 4.91 14.25 -13.32
C SER A 111 3.75 14.81 -12.47
N PRO A 112 3.98 15.74 -11.53
CA PRO A 112 5.21 16.49 -11.26
C PRO A 112 6.12 15.92 -10.15
N PHE A 113 5.69 14.90 -9.41
CA PHE A 113 6.36 14.49 -8.16
C PHE A 113 7.52 13.52 -8.32
N GLY A 114 7.74 12.97 -9.52
CA GLY A 114 8.80 11.98 -9.77
C GLY A 114 8.51 10.59 -9.20
N THR A 115 7.35 10.39 -8.57
CA THR A 115 6.91 9.11 -8.00
C THR A 115 6.81 8.04 -9.08
N GLY A 116 7.35 6.85 -8.82
CA GLY A 116 7.22 5.72 -9.71
C GLY A 116 5.77 5.29 -9.93
N VAL A 117 5.44 4.84 -11.14
CA VAL A 117 4.08 4.38 -11.47
C VAL A 117 3.69 3.12 -10.70
N SER A 118 4.60 2.17 -10.48
CA SER A 118 4.29 0.94 -9.73
C SER A 118 3.83 1.17 -8.28
N PRO A 119 4.56 1.90 -7.40
CA PRO A 119 4.10 2.17 -6.03
C PRO A 119 2.83 3.03 -6.02
N PHE A 120 2.65 3.92 -7.00
CA PHE A 120 1.39 4.64 -7.14
C PHE A 120 0.21 3.70 -7.45
N LEU A 121 0.38 2.77 -8.40
CA LEU A 121 -0.65 1.78 -8.75
C LEU A 121 -0.92 0.81 -7.60
N GLN A 122 0.12 0.41 -6.87
CA GLN A 122 -0.01 -0.40 -5.65
C GLN A 122 -0.97 0.25 -4.67
N TRP A 123 -0.77 1.53 -4.38
CA TRP A 123 -1.61 2.28 -3.45
C TRP A 123 -2.98 2.68 -4.00
N LEU A 124 -3.11 2.82 -5.31
CA LEU A 124 -4.40 3.04 -5.95
C LEU A 124 -5.27 1.79 -5.96
N LEU A 125 -4.67 0.60 -6.10
CA LEU A 125 -5.39 -0.64 -6.35
C LEU A 125 -5.51 -1.53 -5.11
N LEU A 126 -4.42 -1.75 -4.36
CA LEU A 126 -4.41 -2.73 -3.28
C LEU A 126 -5.29 -2.35 -2.09
N PRO A 127 -5.23 -1.13 -1.52
CA PRO A 127 -6.09 -0.75 -0.41
C PRO A 127 -7.60 -0.93 -0.68
N PRO A 128 -8.17 -0.43 -1.81
CA PRO A 128 -9.59 -0.63 -2.07
C PRO A 128 -9.93 -2.09 -2.33
N LEU A 129 -9.12 -2.84 -3.07
CA LEU A 129 -9.36 -4.25 -3.35
C LEU A 129 -9.35 -5.08 -2.06
N CYS A 130 -8.36 -4.89 -1.18
CA CYS A 130 -8.25 -5.62 0.09
C CYS A 130 -9.42 -5.28 1.03
N LEU A 131 -9.83 -4.01 1.08
CA LEU A 131 -10.97 -3.58 1.89
C LEU A 131 -12.30 -4.14 1.38
N ILE A 132 -12.51 -4.14 0.06
CA ILE A 132 -13.70 -4.73 -0.58
C ILE A 132 -13.72 -6.25 -0.35
N ALA A 133 -12.62 -6.94 -0.62
CA ALA A 133 -12.50 -8.39 -0.41
C ALA A 133 -12.80 -8.79 1.04
N THR A 134 -12.23 -8.07 2.01
CA THR A 134 -12.51 -8.28 3.44
C THR A 134 -14.01 -8.21 3.74
N ARG A 135 -14.70 -7.20 3.20
CA ARG A 135 -16.14 -7.02 3.39
C ARG A 135 -16.95 -8.14 2.72
N THR A 136 -16.57 -8.55 1.52
CA THR A 136 -17.24 -9.64 0.79
C THR A 136 -17.13 -10.96 1.55
N ILE A 137 -15.94 -11.31 2.03
CA ILE A 137 -15.69 -12.54 2.81
C ILE A 137 -16.54 -12.55 4.08
N LEU A 138 -16.56 -11.44 4.82
CA LEU A 138 -17.32 -11.37 6.08
C LEU A 138 -18.83 -11.44 5.87
N ARG A 139 -19.36 -10.86 4.78
CA ARG A 139 -20.78 -10.96 4.44
C ARG A 139 -21.19 -12.39 4.05
N GLY A 140 -20.29 -13.13 3.40
CA GLY A 140 -20.52 -14.53 3.04
C GLY A 140 -20.54 -15.45 4.27
N ALA A 141 -19.75 -15.16 5.30
CA ALA A 141 -19.71 -15.94 6.53
C ALA A 141 -20.91 -15.73 7.47
N THR A 142 -21.75 -14.72 7.22
CA THR A 142 -22.95 -14.40 8.02
C THR A 142 -24.26 -14.81 7.35
N ARG A 143 -24.18 -15.39 6.14
CA ARG A 143 -25.32 -15.99 5.43
C ARG A 143 -25.29 -17.49 5.64
#